data_AF-A3YEJ1-F1
#
_entry.id   AF-A3YEJ1-F1
#
_cell.length_a   1.000
_cell.length_b   1.000
_cell.length_c   1.000
_cell.angle_alpha   90.00
_cell.angle_beta   90.00
_cell.angle_gamma   90.00
#
_symmetry.space_group_name_H-M   'P 1'
#
loop_
_entity.id
_entity.type
_entity.pdbx_description
1 polymer ?
#
loop_
_entity_poly.entity_id
_entity_poly.type
_entity_poly.pdbx_seq_one_letter_code
_entity_poly.pdbx_strand_id
1 'polypeptide(L)' 'MSKLDFSVVNKETSQSFHKQKAMIKKVLAGKTVSCDTCLQPLFLVPKNKDGQAYIQCKKACTHIELEVEN' A
#
# COMPACT_ATOMS: atom_id res chain seq x y z
N MET A 1 27.61 20.36 -11.40
CA MET A 1 26.38 20.35 -10.57
C MET A 1 25.22 19.91 -11.44
N SER A 2 24.79 18.66 -11.28
CA SER A 2 23.65 18.10 -12.01
C SER A 2 22.37 18.78 -11.54
N LYS A 3 21.65 19.40 -12.48
CA LYS A 3 20.35 20.03 -12.27
C LYS A 3 19.37 18.92 -11.85
N LEU A 4 18.99 18.88 -10.57
CA LEU A 4 17.99 17.94 -10.08
C LEU A 4 16.66 18.28 -10.76
N ASP A 5 16.26 17.43 -11.71
CA ASP A 5 15.02 17.62 -12.46
C ASP A 5 13.84 17.11 -11.61
N PHE A 6 13.32 17.99 -10.74
CA PHE A 6 12.21 17.70 -9.83
C PHE A 6 10.91 17.30 -10.55
N SER A 7 10.82 17.53 -11.86
CA SER A 7 9.71 17.13 -12.72
C SER A 7 9.54 15.60 -12.77
N VAL A 8 10.65 14.86 -12.74
CA VAL A 8 10.65 13.39 -12.77
C VAL A 8 10.14 12.84 -11.44
N VAL A 9 10.64 13.37 -10.33
CA VAL A 9 10.22 13.00 -8.97
C VAL A 9 8.72 13.23 -8.77
N ASN A 10 8.17 14.33 -9.28
CA ASN A 10 6.75 14.64 -9.11
C ASN A 10 5.83 13.66 -9.88
N LYS A 11 6.24 13.22 -11.07
CA LYS A 11 5.52 12.21 -11.87
C LYS A 11 5.61 10.84 -11.22
N GLU A 12 6.79 10.45 -10.75
CA GLU A 12 7.00 9.18 -10.05
C GLU A 12 6.18 9.09 -8.77
N THR A 13 6.10 10.19 -8.01
CA THR A 13 5.29 10.29 -6.80
C THR A 13 3.81 10.09 -7.10
N SER A 14 3.29 10.76 -8.13
CA SER A 14 1.88 10.63 -8.54
C SER A 14 1.54 9.20 -8.98
N GLN A 15 2.41 8.59 -9.78
CA GLN A 15 2.24 7.20 -10.21
C GLN A 15 2.29 6.21 -9.04
N SER A 16 3.22 6.43 -8.09
CA SER A 16 3.35 5.61 -6.88
C SER A 16 2.06 5.67 -6.05
N PHE A 17 1.51 6.86 -5.84
CA PHE A 17 0.25 7.04 -5.11
C PHE A 17 -0.93 6.30 -5.78
N HIS A 18 -1.08 6.45 -7.10
CA HIS A 18 -2.15 5.75 -7.83
C HIS A 18 -2.01 4.23 -7.77
N LYS A 19 -0.78 3.71 -7.87
CA LYS A 19 -0.49 2.27 -7.74
C LYS A 19 -0.85 1.76 -6.35
N GLN A 20 -0.43 2.46 -5.29
CA GLN A 20 -0.75 2.11 -3.92
C GLN A 20 -2.26 2.11 -3.67
N LYS A 21 -2.96 3.18 -4.09
CA LYS A 21 -4.43 3.28 -3.98
C LYS A 21 -5.15 2.14 -4.71
N ALA A 22 -4.72 1.81 -5.92
CA ALA A 22 -5.30 0.73 -6.70
C ALA A 22 -5.04 -0.65 -6.07
N MET A 23 -3.85 -0.86 -5.49
CA MET A 23 -3.51 -2.08 -4.76
C MET A 23 -4.41 -2.24 -3.53
N ILE A 24 -4.55 -1.21 -2.69
CA ILE A 24 -5.42 -1.24 -1.50
C ILE A 24 -6.85 -1.60 -1.89
N LYS A 25 -7.41 -0.94 -2.92
CA LYS A 25 -8.77 -1.26 -3.42
C LYS A 25 -8.93 -2.71 -3.85
N LYS A 26 -7.92 -3.29 -4.52
CA LYS A 26 -7.96 -4.69 -4.95
C LYS A 26 -7.97 -5.64 -3.74
N VAL A 27 -7.12 -5.39 -2.74
CA VAL A 27 -7.07 -6.19 -1.50
C VAL A 27 -8.40 -6.10 -0.76
N LEU A 28 -8.97 -4.90 -0.60
CA LEU A 28 -10.27 -4.71 0.04
C LEU A 28 -11.44 -5.35 -0.73
N ALA A 29 -11.34 -5.44 -2.06
CA ALA A 29 -12.29 -6.18 -2.90
C ALA A 29 -12.11 -7.71 -2.84
N GLY A 30 -11.23 -8.22 -1.98
CA GLY A 30 -10.93 -9.65 -1.84
C GLY A 30 -10.07 -10.22 -2.96
N LYS A 31 -9.46 -9.37 -3.81
CA LYS A 31 -8.55 -9.84 -4.85
C LYS A 31 -7.17 -10.09 -4.25
N THR A 32 -6.56 -11.21 -4.62
CA THR A 32 -5.18 -11.52 -4.27
C THR A 32 -4.23 -10.54 -4.95
N VAL A 33 -3.44 -9.81 -4.17
CA VAL A 33 -2.35 -8.97 -4.66
C VAL A 33 -1.06 -9.41 -3.99
N SER A 34 0.00 -9.62 -4.77
CA SER A 34 1.32 -9.97 -4.23
C SER A 34 2.08 -8.72 -3.81
N CYS A 35 2.86 -8.84 -2.73
CA CYS A 35 3.82 -7.84 -2.29
C CYS A 35 4.97 -7.73 -3.30
N ASP A 36 5.32 -6.51 -3.72
CA ASP A 36 6.39 -6.29 -4.69
C ASP A 36 7.78 -6.70 -4.17
N THR A 37 7.98 -6.73 -2.85
CA THR A 37 9.29 -7.06 -2.23
C THR A 37 9.50 -8.55 -2.04
N CYS A 38 8.50 -9.27 -1.54
CA CYS A 38 8.64 -10.68 -1.16
C CYS A 38 7.77 -11.64 -1.98
N LEU A 39 6.97 -11.12 -2.93
CA LEU A 39 6.05 -11.86 -3.80
C LEU A 39 4.99 -12.68 -3.05
N GLN A 40 4.87 -12.49 -1.74
CA GLN A 40 3.84 -13.13 -0.91
C GLN A 40 2.53 -12.35 -1.02
N PRO A 41 1.36 -13.02 -0.89
CA PRO A 41 0.07 -12.34 -0.92
C PRO A 41 -0.08 -11.34 0.24
N LEU A 42 -0.66 -10.20 -0.08
CA LEU A 42 -1.15 -9.21 0.88
C LEU A 42 -2.50 -9.67 1.42
N PHE A 43 -2.73 -9.44 2.71
CA PHE A 43 -3.97 -9.76 3.39
C PHE A 43 -4.42 -8.60 4.29
N LEU A 44 -5.73 -8.49 4.45
CA LEU A 44 -6.36 -7.56 5.38
C LEU A 44 -6.37 -8.18 6.77
N VAL A 45 -5.79 -7.48 7.73
CA VAL A 45 -5.97 -7.70 9.15
C VAL A 45 -7.10 -6.77 9.61
N PRO A 46 -8.28 -7.32 9.97
CA PRO A 46 -9.43 -6.51 10.36
C PRO A 46 -9.15 -5.78 11.69
N LYS A 47 -9.93 -4.72 11.92
CA LYS A 47 -9.89 -3.91 13.13
C LYS A 47 -9.96 -4.77 14.39
N ASN A 48 -8.93 -4.67 15.22
CA ASN A 48 -8.92 -5.21 16.58
C ASN A 48 -9.60 -4.23 17.55
N LYS A 49 -9.66 -4.58 18.84
CA LYS A 49 -10.29 -3.74 19.89
C LYS A 49 -9.68 -2.33 19.98
N ASP A 50 -8.43 -2.16 19.52
CA ASP A 50 -7.68 -0.90 19.50
C ASP A 50 -8.00 0.00 18.30
N GLY A 51 -8.83 -0.45 17.37
CA GLY A 51 -9.46 0.45 16.41
C GLY A 51 -8.86 0.51 15.02
N GLN A 52 -7.75 -0.20 14.76
CA GLN A 52 -6.97 -0.06 13.53
C GLN A 52 -7.02 -1.34 12.69
N ALA A 53 -7.28 -1.18 11.39
CA ALA A 53 -7.17 -2.26 10.41
C ALA A 53 -5.86 -2.09 9.61
N TYR A 54 -5.30 -3.19 9.11
CA TYR A 54 -4.01 -3.14 8.41
C TYR A 54 -4.03 -4.01 7.16
N ILE A 55 -3.33 -3.58 6.10
CA ILE A 55 -2.96 -4.45 4.97
C ILE A 55 -1.48 -4.77 5.10
N GLN A 56 -1.16 -6.05 5.17
CA GLN A 56 0.23 -6.48 5.23
C GLN A 56 0.50 -7.80 4.50
N CYS A 57 1.77 -8.05 4.20
CA CYS A 57 2.23 -9.39 3.82
C CYS A 57 2.80 -10.13 5.04
N LYS A 58 3.03 -11.44 4.91
CA LYS A 58 3.50 -12.30 6.02
C LYS A 58 4.83 -11.85 6.62
N LYS A 59 5.69 -11.21 5.82
CA LYS A 59 7.00 -10.69 6.23
C LYS A 59 6.96 -9.22 6.66
N ALA A 60 5.78 -8.58 6.68
CA ALA A 60 5.61 -7.16 6.96
C ALA A 60 6.47 -6.20 6.08
N CYS A 61 6.86 -6.62 4.87
CA CYS A 61 7.55 -5.75 3.90
C CYS A 61 6.66 -4.59 3.44
N THR A 62 5.36 -4.85 3.36
CA THR A 62 4.32 -3.84 3.16
C THR A 62 3.45 -3.87 4.40
N HIS A 63 3.26 -2.73 5.04
CA HIS A 63 2.39 -2.54 6.19
C HIS A 63 1.69 -1.20 6.02
N ILE A 64 0.39 -1.25 5.74
CA ILE A 64 -0.46 -0.09 5.46
C ILE A 64 -1.55 -0.07 6.50
N GLU A 65 -1.55 0.94 7.36
CA GLU A 65 -2.62 1.19 8.31
C GLU A 65 -3.82 1.81 7.60
N LEU A 66 -5.01 1.30 7.93
CA LEU A 66 -6.28 1.77 7.41
C LEU A 66 -7.07 2.41 8.54
N GLU A 67 -7.35 3.69 8.38
CA GLU A 67 -8.35 4.40 9.18
C GLU A 67 -9.74 3.99 8.68
N VAL A 68 -10.54 3.44 9.59
CA VAL A 68 -11.95 3.13 9.32
C VAL A 68 -12.77 4.14 10.11
N GLU A 69 -13.26 5.17 9.41
CA GLU A 69 -14.25 6.10 9.97
C GLU A 69 -15.54 5.33 10.30
N ASN A 70 -16.10 5.64 11.46
CA ASN A 70 -17.19 4.90 12.10
C ASN A 70 -18.54 5.57 11.87
#